data_AF-A0A533Z9L9-F1
#
_entry.id   AF-A0A533Z9L9-F1
#
_cell.length_a   1.000
_cell.length_b   1.000
_cell.length_c   1.000
_cell.angle_alpha   90.00
_cell.angle_beta   90.00
_cell.angle_gamma   90.00
#
_symmetry.space_group_name_H-M   'P 1'
#
loop_
_entity.id
_entity.type
_entity.pdbx_description
1 polymer ?
#
loop_
_entity_poly.entity_id
_entity_poly.type
_entity_poly.pdbx_seq_one_letter_code
_entity_poly.pdbx_strand_id
1 'polypeptide(L)' 'MPKTLTIRIDDKTYSAFAKRAKAENRSLANFIETAVKAHIQESAFVDDSEMAEILANERLVERLRKGSQEAKRKKGTLIG' A
#
# COMPACT_ATOMS: atom_id res chain seq x y z
N MET A 1 23.45 -3.00 15.60
CA MET A 1 22.81 -3.70 16.74
C MET A 1 21.30 -3.72 16.51
N PRO A 2 20.61 -4.87 16.65
CA PRO A 2 19.16 -4.89 16.62
C PRO A 2 18.57 -4.08 17.78
N LYS A 3 17.47 -3.38 17.53
CA LYS A 3 16.70 -2.62 18.52
C LYS A 3 15.29 -3.19 18.57
N THR A 4 14.72 -3.27 19.77
CA THR A 4 13.35 -3.74 19.97
C THR A 4 12.40 -2.55 19.95
N LEU A 5 11.34 -2.65 19.16
CA LEU A 5 10.23 -1.71 19.14
C LEU A 5 9.04 -2.31 19.90
N THR A 6 8.49 -1.57 20.86
CA THR A 6 7.27 -1.96 21.58
C THR A 6 6.19 -0.93 21.28
N ILE A 7 5.03 -1.41 20.81
CA ILE A 7 3.87 -0.56 20.51
C ILE A 7 2.66 -1.05 21.31
N ARG A 8 1.87 -0.12 21.84
CA ARG A 8 0.56 -0.42 22.43
C ARG A 8 -0.50 -0.09 21.39
N ILE A 9 -1.34 -1.06 21.08
CA ILE A 9 -2.47 -0.93 20.18
C ILE A 9 -3.67 -1.64 20.80
N ASP A 10 -4.88 -1.23 20.42
CA ASP A 10 -6.11 -1.90 20.83
C ASP A 10 -6.30 -3.24 20.10
N ASP A 11 -7.17 -4.10 20.64
CA ASP A 11 -7.41 -5.45 20.13
C ASP A 11 -7.99 -5.46 18.71
N LYS A 12 -8.78 -4.46 18.33
CA LYS A 12 -9.36 -4.36 16.99
C LYS A 12 -8.26 -4.07 15.98
N THR A 13 -7.37 -3.13 16.28
CA THR A 13 -6.21 -2.81 15.45
C THR A 13 -5.26 -4.00 15.35
N TYR A 14 -4.95 -4.66 16.47
CA TYR A 14 -4.12 -5.86 16.48
C TYR A 14 -4.71 -6.97 15.60
N SER A 15 -6.00 -7.24 15.74
CA SER A 15 -6.70 -8.28 14.96
C SER A 15 -6.67 -7.98 13.46
N ALA A 16 -6.83 -6.72 13.07
CA ALA A 16 -6.74 -6.31 11.68
C ALA A 16 -5.34 -6.56 11.09
N PHE A 17 -4.28 -6.18 11.81
CA PHE A 17 -2.91 -6.40 11.36
C PHE A 17 -2.56 -7.89 11.31
N ALA A 18 -2.92 -8.66 12.34
CA ALA A 18 -2.67 -10.09 12.38
C ALA A 18 -3.37 -10.84 11.24
N LYS A 19 -4.61 -10.47 10.91
CA LYS A 19 -5.35 -11.06 9.79
C LYS A 19 -4.67 -10.79 8.44
N ARG A 20 -4.21 -9.55 8.22
CA ARG A 20 -3.46 -9.16 7.01
C ARG A 20 -2.12 -9.87 6.92
N ALA A 21 -1.32 -9.85 7.98
CA ALA A 21 -0.03 -10.54 8.03
C ALA A 21 -0.17 -12.04 7.72
N LYS A 22 -1.20 -12.69 8.27
CA LYS A 22 -1.52 -14.09 7.97
C LYS A 22 -1.91 -14.31 6.50
N ALA A 23 -2.74 -13.44 5.93
CA ALA A 23 -3.12 -13.53 4.53
C ALA A 23 -1.92 -13.37 3.57
N GLU A 24 -0.91 -12.61 4.00
CA GLU A 24 0.33 -12.37 3.25
C GLU A 24 1.46 -13.35 3.64
N ASN A 25 1.14 -14.41 4.40
CA ASN A 25 2.05 -15.46 4.86
C ASN A 25 3.36 -14.93 5.49
N ARG A 26 3.25 -13.88 6.32
CA ARG A 26 4.39 -13.24 7.00
C ARG A 26 4.09 -12.98 8.47
N SER A 27 5.16 -12.78 9.27
CA SER A 27 4.99 -12.44 10.69
C SER A 27 4.43 -11.02 10.87
N LEU A 28 3.77 -10.76 12.00
CA LEU A 28 3.24 -9.44 12.32
C LEU A 28 4.34 -8.37 12.37
N ALA A 29 5.49 -8.70 12.96
CA ALA A 29 6.65 -7.80 13.02
C ALA A 29 7.16 -7.44 11.63
N ASN A 30 7.32 -8.43 10.74
CA ASN A 30 7.76 -8.19 9.37
C ASN A 30 6.73 -7.39 8.56
N PHE A 31 5.44 -7.66 8.75
CA PHE A 31 4.35 -6.89 8.13
C PHE A 31 4.44 -5.40 8.51
N ILE A 32 4.54 -5.10 9.81
CA ILE A 32 4.64 -3.72 10.32
C ILE A 32 5.91 -3.05 9.81
N GLU A 33 7.06 -3.71 9.91
CA GLU A 33 8.34 -3.17 9.45
C GLU A 33 8.29 -2.81 7.95
N THR A 34 7.74 -3.71 7.14
CA THR A 34 7.62 -3.51 5.69
C THR A 34 6.67 -2.36 5.37
N ALA A 35 5.53 -2.29 6.04
CA ALA A 35 4.56 -1.23 5.84
C ALA A 35 5.13 0.16 6.20
N VAL A 36 5.89 0.24 7.31
CA VAL A 36 6.54 1.49 7.72
C VAL A 36 7.63 1.89 6.72
N LYS A 37 8.45 0.95 6.27
CA LYS A 37 9.47 1.21 5.23
C LYS A 37 8.84 1.74 3.95
N ALA A 38 7.78 1.08 3.46
CA ALA A 38 7.06 1.52 2.27
C ALA A 38 6.49 2.95 2.45
N HIS A 39 5.87 3.24 3.60
CA HIS A 39 5.34 4.57 3.88
C HIS A 39 6.42 5.66 3.92
N ILE A 40 7.58 5.38 4.53
CA ILE A 40 8.71 6.32 4.55
C ILE A 40 9.23 6.54 3.12
N GLN A 41 9.33 5.48 2.32
CA GLN A 41 9.75 5.62 0.92
C GLN A 41 8.74 6.42 0.11
N GLU A 42 7.45 6.08 0.17
CA GLU A 42 6.40 6.83 -0.52
C GLU A 42 6.39 8.31 -0.11
N SER A 43 6.53 8.62 1.18
CA SER A 43 6.58 10.01 1.65
C SER A 43 7.89 10.75 1.30
N ALA A 44 9.00 10.03 1.12
CA ALA A 44 10.29 10.62 0.80
C ALA A 44 10.57 10.76 -0.70
N PHE A 45 9.93 9.94 -1.55
CA PHE A 45 10.19 9.86 -2.99
C PHE A 45 9.07 10.45 -3.86
N VAL A 46 7.99 10.95 -3.25
CA VAL A 46 6.99 11.73 -3.97
C VAL A 46 7.50 13.16 -4.12
N ASP A 47 8.02 13.49 -5.30
CA ASP A 47 8.34 14.87 -5.68
C ASP A 47 7.02 15.61 -5.99
N ASP A 48 6.76 16.70 -5.27
CA ASP A 48 5.59 17.54 -5.45
C ASP A 48 5.46 18.06 -6.90
N SER A 49 6.59 18.29 -7.58
CA SER A 49 6.61 18.75 -8.97
C SER A 49 6.19 17.64 -9.95
N GLU A 50 6.74 16.43 -9.80
CA GLU A 50 6.34 15.27 -10.60
C GLU A 50 4.87 14.92 -10.38
N MET A 51 4.38 14.99 -9.14
CA MET A 51 2.96 14.77 -8.85
C MET A 51 2.07 15.86 -9.44
N ALA A 52 2.50 17.12 -9.42
CA ALA A 52 1.76 18.19 -10.08
C ALA A 52 1.64 17.96 -11.59
N GLU A 53 2.71 17.50 -12.25
CA GLU A 53 2.68 17.15 -13.67
C GLU A 53 1.74 15.96 -13.97
N ILE A 54 1.79 14.91 -13.15
CA ILE A 54 0.90 13.75 -13.29
C ILE A 54 -0.57 14.18 -13.14
N LEU A 55 -0.87 15.02 -12.14
CA LEU A 55 -2.23 15.49 -11.86
C LEU A 55 -2.75 16.48 -12.91
N ALA A 56 -1.87 17.28 -13.51
CA ALA A 56 -2.20 18.18 -14.61
C ALA A 56 -2.51 17.42 -15.92
N ASN A 57 -2.07 16.17 -16.06
CA ASN A 57 -2.35 15.35 -17.23
C ASN A 57 -3.73 14.66 -17.14
N GLU A 58 -4.77 15.37 -17.54
CA GLU A 58 -6.17 14.89 -17.47
C GLU A 58 -6.37 13.52 -18.16
N ARG A 59 -5.76 13.33 -19.33
CA ARG A 59 -5.86 12.08 -20.10
C ARG A 59 -5.23 10.89 -19.37
N LEU A 60 -4.09 11.10 -18.72
CA LEU A 60 -3.43 10.07 -17.91
C LEU A 60 -4.30 9.72 -16.70
N VAL A 61 -4.77 10.74 -15.97
CA VAL A 61 -5.61 10.55 -14.78
C VAL A 61 -6.91 9.82 -15.10
N GLU A 62 -7.56 10.16 -16.21
CA GLU A 62 -8.77 9.48 -16.66
C GLU A 62 -8.52 7.99 -16.94
N ARG A 63 -7.43 7.68 -17.64
CA ARG A 63 -7.04 6.29 -17.93
C ARG A 63 -6.72 5.49 -16.67
N LEU A 64 -5.99 6.09 -15.71
CA LEU A 64 -5.67 5.46 -14.43
C LEU A 64 -6.96 5.15 -13.63
N ARG A 65 -7.90 6.10 -13.56
CA ARG A 65 -9.20 5.89 -12.90
C ARG A 65 -10.00 4.77 -13.56
N LYS A 66 -10.08 4.77 -14.89
CA LYS A 66 -10.77 3.72 -15.66
C LYS A 66 -10.14 2.34 -15.40
N GLY A 67 -8.82 2.23 -15.50
CA GLY A 67 -8.09 0.99 -15.23
C GLY A 67 -8.33 0.47 -13.80
N SER A 68 -8.31 1.35 -12.80
CA SER A 68 -8.62 0.98 -11.41
C SER A 68 -10.03 0.41 -11.25
N GLN A 69 -11.03 1.00 -11.92
CA GLN A 69 -12.41 0.50 -11.91
C GLN A 69 -12.54 -0.86 -12.61
N GLU A 70 -11.85 -1.03 -13.74
CA GLU A 70 -11.85 -2.28 -14.50
C GLU A 70 -11.21 -3.42 -13.72
N ALA A 71 -10.08 -3.16 -13.05
CA ALA A 71 -9.41 -4.12 -12.17
C ALA A 71 -10.30 -4.54 -10.98
N LYS A 72 -10.99 -3.59 -10.33
CA LYS A 72 -11.97 -3.88 -9.27
C LYS A 72 -13.11 -4.79 -9.77
N ARG A 73 -13.50 -4.65 -11.04
CA ARG A 73 -14.51 -5.47 -11.71
C ARG A 73 -13.95 -6.79 -12.27
N LYS A 74 -12.67 -7.11 -12.02
CA LYS A 74 -11.95 -8.28 -12.56
C LYS A 74 -11.99 -8.37 -14.10
N LYS A 75 -12.16 -7.22 -14.78
CA LYS A 75 -12.07 -7.16 -16.25
C LYS A 75 -10.59 -7.31 -16.66
N GLY A 76 -10.33 -8.13 -17.69
CA GLY A 76 -8.97 -8.42 -18.15
C GLY A 76 -8.26 -9.54 -17.39
N THR A 77 -9.00 -10.40 -16.70
CA THR A 77 -8.43 -11.61 -16.06
C THR A 77 -7.86 -12.53 -17.14
N LEU A 78 -6.62 -12.98 -16.97
CA LEU A 78 -5.99 -13.99 -17.82
C LEU A 78 -6.82 -15.27 -17.75
N ILE A 79 -7.38 -15.70 -18.88
CA ILE A 79 -8.01 -17.02 -19.00
C ILE A 79 -6.88 -17.99 -19.34
N GLY A 80 -6.53 -18.85 -18.40
CA GLY A 80 -5.59 -19.95 -18.56
C GLY A 80 -6.30 -21.29 -18.49
#